data_AF-A0A355U8V5-F1
#
_entry.id   AF-A0A355U8V5-F1
#
_cell.length_a   1.000
_cell.length_b   1.000
_cell.length_c   1.000
_cell.angle_alpha   90.00
_cell.angle_beta   90.00
_cell.angle_gamma   90.00
#
_symmetry.space_group_name_H-M   'P 1'
#
loop_
_entity.id
_entity.type
_entity.pdbx_description
1 polymer ?
#
loop_
_entity_poly.entity_id
_entity_poly.type
_entity_poly.pdbx_seq_one_letter_code
_entity_poly.pdbx_strand_id
1 'polypeptide(L)'
;DSTLIDFRNVVGLVICEEDADGQVCVLAKGIGVPAIVGISDCLKEIVTGDRLLIWNLDVLVNPDLDTTIAYEKARSDADSQLSLNLPHSTYY
;
A
#
# COMPACT_ATOMS: atom_id res chain seq x y z
N ASP A 1 13.46 -13.55 -8.06
CA ASP A 1 14.12 -12.23 -8.22
C ASP A 1 13.56 -11.13 -7.31
N SER A 2 13.30 -11.39 -6.03
CA SER A 2 12.76 -10.40 -5.07
C SER A 2 13.85 -9.69 -4.23
N THR A 3 15.13 -10.04 -4.40
CA THR A 3 16.23 -9.62 -3.52
C THR A 3 16.97 -8.35 -3.96
N LEU A 4 16.56 -7.70 -5.05
CA LEU A 4 17.24 -6.50 -5.60
C LEU A 4 16.41 -5.21 -5.49
N ILE A 5 15.26 -5.26 -4.83
CA ILE A 5 14.42 -4.06 -4.65
C ILE A 5 14.97 -3.28 -3.46
N ASP A 6 15.37 -2.03 -3.70
CA ASP A 6 15.68 -1.09 -2.61
C ASP A 6 14.37 -0.71 -1.91
N PHE A 7 14.06 -1.44 -0.85
CA PHE A 7 12.84 -1.28 -0.05
C PHE A 7 12.70 0.12 0.56
N ARG A 8 13.75 0.95 0.57
CA ARG A 8 13.68 2.33 1.08
C ARG A 8 12.81 3.25 0.24
N ASN A 9 12.67 2.96 -1.06
CA ASN A 9 11.84 3.74 -1.98
C ASN A 9 10.53 3.02 -2.35
N VAL A 10 10.25 1.88 -1.73
CA VAL A 10 9.00 1.16 -1.96
C VAL A 10 7.91 1.79 -1.11
N VAL A 11 6.87 2.27 -1.76
CA VAL A 11 5.70 2.90 -1.10
C VAL A 11 4.49 1.95 -1.02
N GLY A 12 4.56 0.79 -1.68
CA GLY A 12 3.52 -0.22 -1.70
C GLY A 12 3.89 -1.40 -2.59
N LEU A 13 3.23 -2.55 -2.39
CA LEU A 13 3.43 -3.76 -3.17
C LEU A 13 2.11 -4.22 -3.78
N VAL A 14 2.13 -4.56 -5.08
CA VAL A 14 0.97 -5.13 -5.79
C VAL A 14 1.44 -6.38 -6.52
N ILE A 15 0.81 -7.51 -6.24
CA ILE A 15 1.19 -8.80 -6.82
C ILE A 15 -0.02 -9.46 -7.48
N CYS A 16 0.18 -9.93 -8.72
CA CYS A 16 -0.85 -10.63 -9.47
C CYS A 16 -1.16 -12.02 -8.94
N GLU A 17 -0.12 -12.77 -8.60
CA GLU A 17 -0.26 -14.15 -8.15
C GLU A 17 -0.80 -14.22 -6.71
N GLU A 18 -1.49 -15.32 -6.40
CA GLU A 18 -1.90 -15.62 -5.04
C GLU A 18 -0.67 -15.88 -4.17
N ASP A 19 -0.56 -15.16 -3.07
CA ASP A 19 0.47 -15.39 -2.05
C ASP A 19 -0.03 -16.47 -1.07
N ALA A 20 -0.08 -17.71 -1.53
CA ALA A 20 -0.65 -18.84 -0.78
C ALA A 20 -0.01 -19.02 0.61
N ASP A 21 1.28 -18.69 0.74
CA ASP A 21 2.05 -18.78 1.98
C ASP A 21 2.10 -17.45 2.77
N GLY A 22 1.50 -16.37 2.26
CA GLY A 22 1.43 -15.06 2.91
C GLY A 22 2.79 -14.36 3.08
N GLN A 23 3.84 -14.81 2.40
CA GLN A 23 5.21 -14.33 2.60
C GLN A 23 5.35 -12.86 2.20
N VAL A 24 4.64 -12.44 1.16
CA VAL A 24 4.64 -11.06 0.66
C VAL A 24 3.94 -10.16 1.67
N CYS A 25 2.78 -10.58 2.17
CA CYS A 25 2.04 -9.82 3.17
C CYS A 25 2.85 -9.65 4.46
N VAL A 26 3.60 -10.68 4.87
CA VAL A 26 4.52 -10.62 6.02
C VAL A 26 5.67 -9.63 5.76
N LEU A 27 6.28 -9.67 4.58
CA LEU A 27 7.35 -8.74 4.19
C LEU A 27 6.85 -7.30 4.18
N ALA A 28 5.71 -7.04 3.54
CA ALA A 28 5.10 -5.72 3.45
C ALA A 28 4.80 -5.14 4.83
N LYS A 29 4.25 -5.97 5.72
CA LYS A 29 3.98 -5.59 7.11
C LYS A 29 5.27 -5.28 7.88
N GLY A 30 6.35 -6.05 7.66
CA GLY A 30 7.65 -5.79 8.27
C GLY A 30 8.30 -4.49 7.80
N ILE A 31 8.07 -4.11 6.54
CA ILE A 31 8.56 -2.85 5.94
C ILE A 31 7.65 -1.66 6.30
N GLY A 32 6.38 -1.93 6.68
CA GLY A 32 5.39 -0.90 6.99
C GLY A 32 4.72 -0.32 5.75
N VAL A 33 4.67 -1.07 4.65
CA VAL A 33 4.05 -0.65 3.39
C VAL A 33 2.76 -1.42 3.12
N PRO A 34 1.75 -0.80 2.49
CA PRO A 34 0.55 -1.50 2.06
C PRO A 34 0.89 -2.53 0.97
N ALA A 35 0.27 -3.70 1.04
CA ALA A 35 0.39 -4.73 0.01
C ALA A 35 -0.96 -5.31 -0.37
N ILE A 36 -1.14 -5.59 -1.66
CA ILE A 36 -2.26 -6.37 -2.19
C ILE A 36 -1.70 -7.49 -3.06
N VAL A 37 -2.28 -8.69 -2.89
CA VAL A 37 -1.91 -9.91 -3.59
C VAL A 37 -3.15 -10.50 -4.29
N GLY A 38 -2.95 -11.27 -5.35
CA GLY A 38 -4.05 -11.91 -6.10
C GLY A 38 -4.79 -11.02 -7.09
N ILE A 39 -4.26 -9.84 -7.46
CA ILE A 39 -4.92 -8.97 -8.44
C ILE A 39 -4.54 -9.40 -9.86
N SER A 40 -5.26 -10.38 -10.40
CA SER A 40 -4.90 -11.03 -11.68
C SER A 40 -5.03 -10.12 -12.92
N ASP A 41 -5.85 -9.07 -12.88
CA ASP A 41 -6.17 -8.26 -14.07
C ASP A 41 -5.55 -6.85 -14.11
N CYS A 42 -5.01 -6.32 -13.00
CA CYS A 42 -4.54 -4.93 -12.97
C CYS A 42 -3.17 -4.71 -13.62
N LEU A 43 -2.24 -5.67 -13.60
CA LEU A 43 -0.87 -5.43 -14.12
C LEU A 43 -0.81 -5.30 -15.65
N LYS A 44 -1.83 -5.76 -16.40
CA LYS A 44 -1.84 -5.65 -17.87
C LYS A 44 -1.96 -4.21 -18.37
N GLU A 45 -2.53 -3.33 -17.55
CA GLU A 45 -2.78 -1.93 -17.90
C GLU A 45 -1.76 -0.97 -17.25
N ILE A 46 -0.92 -1.47 -16.35
CA ILE A 46 0.05 -0.66 -15.61
C ILE A 46 1.37 -0.60 -16.35
N VAL A 47 1.76 0.62 -16.74
CA VAL A 47 3.04 0.92 -17.38
C VAL A 47 3.93 1.68 -16.40
N THR A 48 5.25 1.47 -16.50
CA THR A 48 6.22 2.25 -15.73
C THR A 48 6.05 3.74 -16.00
N GLY A 49 5.79 4.52 -14.94
CA GLY A 49 5.51 5.95 -15.01
C GLY A 49 4.07 6.31 -14.69
N ASP A 50 3.16 5.32 -14.66
CA ASP A 50 1.79 5.52 -14.21
C ASP A 50 1.72 5.80 -12.71
N ARG A 51 0.72 6.60 -12.34
CA ARG A 51 0.43 6.87 -10.92
C ARG A 51 -0.50 5.79 -10.41
N LEU A 52 -0.05 5.08 -9.38
CA LEU A 52 -0.84 4.02 -8.74
C LEU A 52 -1.28 4.48 -7.35
N LEU A 53 -2.52 4.20 -7.02
CA LEU A 53 -3.11 4.52 -5.73
C LEU A 53 -3.74 3.27 -5.14
N ILE A 54 -3.29 2.92 -3.93
CA ILE A 54 -3.77 1.74 -3.20
C ILE A 54 -4.78 2.22 -2.16
N TRP A 55 -6.06 1.87 -2.35
CA TRP A 55 -7.13 2.28 -1.45
C TRP A 55 -8.20 1.19 -1.33
N ASN A 56 -8.63 0.87 -0.09
CA ASN A 56 -9.69 -0.11 0.21
C ASN A 56 -9.48 -1.50 -0.43
N LEU A 57 -8.24 -2.01 -0.42
CA LEU A 57 -7.85 -3.29 -1.05
C LEU A 57 -7.97 -3.28 -2.58
N ASP A 58 -8.02 -2.10 -3.19
CA ASP A 58 -8.05 -1.93 -4.64
C ASP A 58 -6.89 -1.05 -5.12
N VAL A 59 -6.56 -1.14 -6.41
CA VAL A 59 -5.50 -0.39 -7.08
C VAL A 59 -6.11 0.46 -8.19
N LEU A 60 -6.07 1.78 -8.00
CA LEU A 60 -6.43 2.73 -9.05
C LEU A 60 -5.20 3.12 -9.86
N VAL A 61 -5.34 3.04 -11.18
CA VAL A 61 -4.32 3.48 -12.15
C VAL A 61 -4.70 4.86 -12.66
N ASN A 62 -3.75 5.79 -12.60
CA ASN A 62 -3.90 7.19 -13.00
C ASN A 62 -5.15 7.85 -12.41
N PRO A 63 -5.27 7.93 -11.06
CA PRO A 63 -6.39 8.59 -10.41
C PRO A 63 -6.47 10.06 -10.82
N ASP A 64 -7.69 10.56 -10.96
CA ASP A 64 -7.96 11.97 -11.16
C ASP A 64 -7.63 12.79 -9.89
N LEU A 65 -7.62 14.11 -10.04
CA LEU A 65 -7.28 15.03 -8.96
C LEU A 65 -8.26 14.93 -7.78
N ASP A 66 -9.55 14.72 -8.05
CA ASP A 66 -10.59 14.65 -7.02
C ASP A 66 -10.41 13.38 -6.18
N THR A 67 -10.20 12.24 -6.85
CA THR A 67 -9.87 10.97 -6.21
C THR A 67 -8.60 11.06 -5.37
N THR A 68 -7.57 11.75 -5.87
CA THR A 68 -6.32 11.95 -5.12
C THR A 68 -6.53 12.76 -3.85
N ILE A 69 -7.31 13.84 -3.92
CA ILE A 69 -7.64 14.68 -2.75
C ILE A 69 -8.48 13.89 -1.74
N ALA A 70 -9.46 13.13 -2.20
CA ALA A 70 -10.28 12.28 -1.34
C ALA A 70 -9.44 11.23 -0.61
N TYR A 71 -8.47 10.62 -1.32
CA TYR A 71 -7.53 9.68 -0.74
C TYR A 71 -6.61 10.33 0.30
N GLU A 72 -6.00 11.48 0.00
CA GLU A 72 -5.14 12.18 0.95
C GLU A 72 -5.90 12.58 2.21
N LYS A 73 -7.16 13.01 2.07
CA LYS A 73 -8.04 13.29 3.20
C LYS A 73 -8.32 12.04 4.02
N ALA A 74 -8.72 10.93 3.38
CA ALA A 74 -8.97 9.66 4.07
C ALA A 74 -7.72 9.13 4.77
N ARG A 75 -6.55 9.27 4.14
CA ARG A 75 -5.25 8.91 4.73
C ARG A 75 -4.93 9.79 5.94
N SER A 76 -5.12 11.11 5.83
CA SER A 76 -4.90 12.04 6.94
C SER A 76 -5.85 11.78 8.10
N ASP A 77 -7.12 11.46 7.82
CA ASP A 77 -8.12 11.11 8.84
C ASP A 77 -7.77 9.78 9.53
N ALA A 78 -7.30 8.78 8.76
CA ALA A 78 -6.86 7.50 9.29
C ALA A 78 -5.58 7.63 10.15
N ASP A 79 -4.62 8.45 9.70
CA ASP A 79 -3.39 8.75 10.44
C ASP A 79 -3.69 9.52 11.73
N SER A 80 -4.62 10.46 11.66
CA SER A 80 -5.13 11.18 12.84
C SER A 80 -5.81 10.22 13.83
N GLN A 81 -6.61 9.27 13.35
CA GLN A 81 -7.23 8.24 14.20
C GLN A 81 -6.20 7.27 14.78
N LEU A 82 -5.14 6.92 14.05
CA LEU A 82 -4.03 6.14 14.59
C LEU A 82 -3.29 6.92 15.69
N SER A 83 -3.04 8.21 15.47
CA SER A 83 -2.38 9.10 16.42
C SER A 83 -3.18 9.30 17.72
N LEU A 84 -4.52 9.29 17.63
CA LEU A 84 -5.42 9.35 18.78
C LEU A 84 -5.56 8.01 19.53
N ASN A 85 -5.27 6.88 18.86
CA ASN A 85 -5.36 5.55 19.44
C ASN A 85 -4.02 4.99 19.92
N LEU A 86 -2.95 5.78 19.92
CA LEU A 86 -1.79 5.44 20.74
C LEU A 86 -2.18 5.64 22.21
N PRO A 87 -2.33 4.57 23.03
CA PRO A 87 -2.26 4.77 24.46
C PRO A 87 -0.92 5.46 24.70
N HIS A 88 -0.91 6.50 25.56
CA HIS A 88 0.32 6.95 26.18
C HIS A 88 1.03 5.70 26.73
N SER A 89 2.01 5.20 25.99
CA SER A 89 2.84 4.12 26.46
C SER A 89 3.77 4.77 27.46
N THR A 90 3.31 4.76 28.71
CA THR A 90 4.07 5.09 29.89
C THR A 90 5.21 4.08 30.00
N TYR A 91 6.30 4.32 29.28
CA TYR A 91 7.57 3.69 29.61
C TYR A 91 8.15 4.49 30.79
N TYR A 92 7.99 3.89 31.98
CA TYR A 92 8.77 4.20 33.18
C TYR A 92 10.24 3.82 32.98
#